data_AF-A0A8H6HCS2-F1
#
_entry.id   AF-A0A8H6HCS2-F1
#
_cell.length_a   1.000
_cell.length_b   1.000
_cell.length_c   1.000
_cell.angle_alpha   90.00
_cell.angle_beta   90.00
_cell.angle_gamma   90.00
#
_symmetry.space_group_name_H-M   'P 1'
#
loop_
_entity.id
_entity.type
_entity.pdbx_description
1 polymer ?
#
loop_
_entity_poly.entity_id
_entity_poly.type
_entity_poly.pdbx_seq_one_letter_code
_entity_poly.pdbx_strand_id
1 'polypeptide(L)'
;VLNAIKKREDQPVRKHSRAMSYDDMVAIHDTIKSTCPPPDLVDKPSLAKRGEYLYYSAFSALGFVIWTRNNEARKLQLKHLDFNQPAKRCSNGRLCERIIVNLRFRKNWQRKLDSEELGVEGHVYNVYRQPNKPAIDLFHHLTEWKEYYAKHLLRRPLEDEDYLFPAINFHNLTVNPDTPVTRQAVDKLIKEMAAAAGLPKPDAYTTHCFRRGGAQYRFMFAPIGERWTMARIRWWGGWAENETGDTLIRYLLDELHAYEEDHSDALCPIDESANRSHMGEDRLLRPFTAADGQALTKQCSEHISKEFSLLKESISECMVEYLKVGVNTTQQYYMLDGATHRLATAHMVSKDFLHSLNAFKLLTYSTSDASCMSAAAIAPHVPYTPYHPPTQSAPTPHYQLGGIAFTSDQHSIAPQQHSVSQTLWPPASTNQQPAYYHNPGFRPPRSTPPVRFQPIIRPPSTSSAPPNPLPMPSGPRCCVPKIPRSAGPNAVKIILKDWETPQPGRCPVPMKDWDKSWYEENNQASAYHIRRVIATEYIDRFKRNEEEFRKAYPDHTRGMTPLFKAIVEARQSRDEAKTRAKKHKFTTGAGCGNADPNL
;
A
#
# COMPACT_ATOMS: atom_id res chain seq x y z
N VAL A 1 -11.23 -1.72 -31.73
CA VAL A 1 -11.08 -0.74 -30.62
C VAL A 1 -12.40 0.01 -30.35
N LEU A 2 -13.03 0.63 -31.35
CA LEU A 2 -14.31 1.36 -31.19
C LEU A 2 -15.49 0.54 -30.62
N ASN A 3 -15.64 -0.74 -31.01
CA ASN A 3 -16.67 -1.63 -30.43
C ASN A 3 -16.40 -2.03 -28.97
N ALA A 4 -15.15 -1.92 -28.48
CA ALA A 4 -14.82 -2.13 -27.07
C ALA A 4 -15.10 -0.88 -26.23
N ILE A 5 -15.12 0.31 -26.85
CA ILE A 5 -15.48 1.59 -26.24
C ILE A 5 -17.01 1.68 -26.11
N LYS A 6 -17.77 1.34 -27.15
CA LYS A 6 -19.26 1.38 -27.11
C LYS A 6 -19.90 0.43 -26.08
N LYS A 7 -19.26 -0.70 -25.72
CA LYS A 7 -19.78 -1.61 -24.68
C LYS A 7 -19.62 -1.10 -23.24
N ARG A 8 -19.03 0.08 -23.02
CA ARG A 8 -18.84 0.65 -21.67
C ARG A 8 -19.89 1.68 -21.26
N GLU A 9 -20.60 2.32 -22.19
CA GLU A 9 -21.54 3.41 -21.87
C GLU A 9 -22.75 2.93 -21.04
N ASP A 10 -23.17 1.68 -21.20
CA ASP A 10 -24.30 1.09 -20.44
C ASP A 10 -23.87 0.37 -19.16
N GLN A 11 -22.58 0.38 -18.77
CA GLN A 11 -22.20 -0.22 -17.50
C GLN A 11 -22.60 0.72 -16.36
N PRO A 12 -23.43 0.26 -15.40
CA PRO A 12 -23.82 1.09 -14.28
C PRO A 12 -22.56 1.60 -13.58
N VAL A 13 -22.45 2.92 -13.44
CA VAL A 13 -21.34 3.60 -12.77
C VAL A 13 -21.05 2.85 -11.50
N ARG A 14 -19.86 2.26 -11.42
CA ARG A 14 -19.48 1.45 -10.27
C ARG A 14 -19.52 2.36 -9.05
N LYS A 15 -20.44 2.09 -8.13
CA LYS A 15 -20.51 2.78 -6.83
C LYS A 15 -19.32 2.34 -6.00
N HIS A 16 -18.17 2.95 -6.25
CA HIS A 16 -16.99 2.79 -5.43
C HIS A 16 -17.19 3.53 -4.11
N SER A 17 -16.65 2.97 -3.02
CA SER A 17 -16.59 3.71 -1.75
C SER A 17 -15.75 4.96 -1.96
N ARG A 18 -16.21 6.09 -1.43
CA ARG A 18 -15.38 7.29 -1.31
C ARG A 18 -14.14 6.94 -0.47
N ALA A 19 -12.97 7.42 -0.86
CA ALA A 19 -11.77 7.30 -0.05
C ALA A 19 -11.85 8.23 1.17
N MET A 20 -11.41 7.73 2.32
CA MET A 20 -11.25 8.56 3.50
C MET A 20 -9.96 9.36 3.34
N SER A 21 -10.01 10.67 3.12
CA SER A 21 -8.77 11.45 3.01
C SER A 21 -8.05 11.55 4.36
N TYR A 22 -6.80 12.01 4.36
CA TYR A 22 -6.11 12.29 5.63
C TYR A 22 -6.80 13.40 6.43
N ASP A 23 -7.31 14.43 5.75
CA ASP A 23 -8.02 15.53 6.41
C ASP A 23 -9.37 15.07 6.98
N ASP A 24 -10.08 14.16 6.29
CA ASP A 24 -11.26 13.51 6.84
C ASP A 24 -10.92 12.70 8.10
N MET A 25 -9.79 11.98 8.11
CA MET A 25 -9.30 11.28 9.32
C MET A 25 -9.02 12.27 10.45
N VAL A 26 -8.38 13.41 10.16
CA VAL A 26 -8.10 14.46 11.15
C VAL A 26 -9.40 15.02 11.73
N ALA A 27 -10.36 15.41 10.89
CA ALA A 27 -11.64 15.94 11.32
C ALA A 27 -12.41 14.97 12.23
N ILE A 28 -12.44 13.68 11.89
CA ILE A 28 -13.06 12.65 12.75
C ILE A 28 -12.32 12.51 14.08
N HIS A 29 -10.99 12.44 14.06
CA HIS A 29 -10.20 12.25 15.29
C HIS A 29 -10.21 13.49 16.19
N ASP A 30 -10.29 14.70 15.63
CA ASP A 30 -10.47 15.94 16.38
C ASP A 30 -11.85 15.99 17.03
N THR A 31 -12.88 15.57 16.30
CA THR A 31 -14.24 15.42 16.84
C THR A 31 -14.22 14.44 18.02
N ILE A 32 -13.65 13.24 17.83
CA ILE A 32 -13.49 12.24 18.90
C ILE A 32 -12.74 12.83 20.09
N LYS A 33 -11.62 13.51 19.88
CA LYS A 33 -10.83 14.10 20.96
C LYS A 33 -11.63 15.14 21.75
N SER A 34 -12.46 15.93 21.07
CA SER A 34 -13.28 16.97 21.71
C SER A 34 -14.48 16.43 22.48
N THR A 35 -15.03 15.28 22.07
CA THR A 35 -16.26 14.71 22.65
C THR A 35 -16.01 13.46 23.50
N CYS A 36 -14.81 12.90 23.49
CA CYS A 36 -14.47 11.70 24.26
C CYS A 36 -14.49 12.02 25.76
N PRO A 37 -15.24 11.25 26.56
CA PRO A 37 -15.20 11.38 28.00
C PRO A 37 -13.77 11.21 28.55
N PRO A 38 -13.37 12.00 29.56
CA PRO A 38 -12.04 11.93 30.13
C PRO A 38 -11.81 10.59 30.86
N PRO A 39 -10.55 10.16 31.02
CA PRO A 39 -10.24 8.80 31.46
C PRO A 39 -10.65 8.40 32.87
N ASP A 40 -10.87 9.40 33.72
CA ASP A 40 -11.25 9.32 35.13
C ASP A 40 -12.75 9.08 35.33
N LEU A 41 -13.59 9.41 34.33
CA LEU A 41 -15.02 9.10 34.38
C LEU A 41 -15.27 7.61 34.11
N VAL A 42 -15.71 6.92 35.17
CA VAL A 42 -15.97 5.48 35.17
C VAL A 42 -17.45 5.13 35.10
N ASP A 43 -18.33 6.11 34.90
CA ASP A 43 -19.76 5.83 34.70
C ASP A 43 -19.99 5.06 33.39
N LYS A 44 -21.03 4.23 33.38
CA LYS A 44 -21.30 3.30 32.28
C LYS A 44 -21.48 4.02 30.93
N PRO A 45 -22.26 5.11 30.81
CA PRO A 45 -22.34 5.90 29.58
C PRO A 45 -20.99 6.43 29.09
N SER A 46 -20.17 7.01 29.97
CA SER A 46 -18.85 7.54 29.62
C SER A 46 -17.91 6.46 29.12
N LEU A 47 -17.88 5.31 29.81
CA LEU A 47 -17.12 4.13 29.37
C LEU A 47 -17.64 3.61 28.02
N ALA A 48 -18.95 3.48 27.83
CA ALA A 48 -19.52 3.03 26.57
C ALA A 48 -19.06 3.91 25.41
N LYS A 49 -19.14 5.23 25.60
CA LYS A 49 -18.77 6.20 24.57
C LYS A 49 -17.27 6.22 24.28
N ARG A 50 -16.44 6.21 25.33
CA ARG A 50 -14.98 6.13 25.19
C ARG A 50 -14.54 4.85 24.50
N GLY A 51 -15.15 3.71 24.86
CA GLY A 51 -14.89 2.43 24.22
C GLY A 51 -15.21 2.44 22.73
N GLU A 52 -16.34 3.02 22.33
CA GLU A 52 -16.72 3.17 20.92
C GLU A 52 -15.70 4.01 20.14
N TYR A 53 -15.23 5.12 20.70
CA TYR A 53 -14.24 6.00 20.08
C TYR A 53 -12.85 5.39 19.98
N LEU A 54 -12.36 4.71 21.03
CA LEU A 54 -11.08 4.01 20.99
C LEU A 54 -11.12 2.85 19.99
N TYR A 55 -12.23 2.10 19.97
CA TYR A 55 -12.45 1.04 18.99
C TYR A 55 -12.40 1.57 17.56
N TYR A 56 -13.15 2.65 17.27
CA TYR A 56 -13.14 3.28 15.96
C TYR A 56 -11.72 3.73 15.58
N SER A 57 -11.04 4.45 16.47
CA SER A 57 -9.70 5.02 16.22
C SER A 57 -8.68 3.93 15.90
N ALA A 58 -8.71 2.81 16.62
CA ALA A 58 -7.88 1.65 16.35
C ALA A 58 -8.21 1.01 14.99
N PHE A 59 -9.49 0.83 14.69
CA PHE A 59 -9.95 0.18 13.46
C PHE A 59 -9.67 1.03 12.22
N SER A 60 -9.98 2.34 12.28
CA SER A 60 -9.78 3.29 11.19
C SER A 60 -8.29 3.46 10.87
N ALA A 61 -7.45 3.66 11.89
CA ALA A 61 -6.01 3.75 11.73
C ALA A 61 -5.42 2.46 11.15
N LEU A 62 -5.92 1.27 11.56
CA LEU A 62 -5.45 0.00 11.02
C LEU A 62 -5.77 -0.11 9.52
N GLY A 63 -7.00 0.23 9.16
CA GLY A 63 -7.45 0.30 7.77
C GLY A 63 -6.65 1.29 6.93
N PHE A 64 -6.34 2.46 7.49
CA PHE A 64 -5.68 3.56 6.78
C PHE A 64 -4.17 3.34 6.65
N VAL A 65 -3.52 2.83 7.69
CA VAL A 65 -2.06 2.66 7.70
C VAL A 65 -1.64 1.36 7.03
N ILE A 66 -2.31 0.23 7.30
CA ILE A 66 -1.92 -1.10 6.78
C ILE A 66 -2.72 -1.52 5.53
N TRP A 67 -3.78 -0.77 5.20
CA TRP A 67 -4.63 -1.02 4.04
C TRP A 67 -5.34 -2.36 4.12
N THR A 68 -5.72 -2.74 5.34
CA THR A 68 -6.47 -3.98 5.59
C THR A 68 -7.83 -3.90 4.91
N ARG A 69 -8.25 -5.01 4.31
CA ARG A 69 -9.67 -5.21 3.98
C ARG A 69 -10.45 -5.45 5.27
N ASN A 70 -11.75 -5.17 5.27
CA ASN A 70 -12.61 -5.45 6.44
C ASN A 70 -12.49 -6.89 6.95
N ASN A 71 -12.44 -7.87 6.03
CA ASN A 71 -12.28 -9.28 6.39
C ASN A 71 -10.91 -9.62 7.00
N GLU A 72 -9.88 -8.82 6.71
CA GLU A 72 -8.54 -8.99 7.28
C GLU A 72 -8.50 -8.36 8.68
N ALA A 73 -9.00 -7.12 8.83
CA ALA A 73 -9.05 -6.41 10.11
C ALA A 73 -9.90 -7.13 11.16
N ARG A 74 -11.13 -7.53 10.81
CA ARG A 74 -12.05 -8.18 11.77
C ARG A 74 -11.59 -9.57 12.23
N LYS A 75 -10.68 -10.21 11.48
CA LYS A 75 -10.14 -11.53 11.82
C LYS A 75 -8.81 -11.44 12.58
N LEU A 76 -8.36 -10.24 12.90
CA LEU A 76 -7.14 -10.05 13.67
C LEU A 76 -7.39 -10.47 15.13
N GLN A 77 -6.45 -11.22 15.68
CA GLN A 77 -6.48 -11.77 17.04
C GLN A 77 -5.20 -11.34 17.74
N LEU A 78 -5.13 -11.38 19.06
CA LEU A 78 -3.94 -10.88 19.78
C LEU A 78 -2.65 -11.55 19.32
N LYS A 79 -2.63 -12.87 19.06
CA LYS A 79 -1.45 -13.61 18.57
C LYS A 79 -0.88 -13.11 17.23
N HIS A 80 -1.65 -12.29 16.51
CA HIS A 80 -1.21 -11.66 15.27
C HIS A 80 -0.48 -10.33 15.51
N LEU A 81 -0.37 -9.87 16.75
CA LEU A 81 0.30 -8.63 17.13
C LEU A 81 1.38 -8.91 18.16
N ASP A 82 2.46 -8.14 18.09
CA ASP A 82 3.46 -8.10 19.14
C ASP A 82 3.68 -6.66 19.59
N PHE A 83 3.24 -6.39 20.82
CA PHE A 83 3.36 -5.08 21.48
C PHE A 83 4.67 -4.95 22.25
N ASN A 84 5.40 -6.05 22.49
CA ASN A 84 6.60 -6.09 23.34
C ASN A 84 7.88 -6.02 22.50
N GLN A 85 7.83 -5.30 21.39
CA GLN A 85 8.95 -5.21 20.47
C GLN A 85 9.92 -4.12 20.91
N PRO A 86 11.23 -4.40 20.95
CA PRO A 86 12.21 -3.39 21.28
C PRO A 86 12.19 -2.27 20.25
N ALA A 87 12.38 -1.04 20.72
CA ALA A 87 12.52 0.13 19.87
C ALA A 87 13.64 -0.09 18.84
N LYS A 88 13.36 0.25 17.58
CA LYS A 88 14.35 0.13 16.52
C LYS A 88 15.28 1.32 16.55
N ARG A 89 16.60 1.08 16.53
CA ARG A 89 17.59 2.12 16.27
C ARG A 89 17.61 2.46 14.78
N CYS A 90 17.24 3.69 14.44
CA CYS A 90 17.29 4.22 13.08
C CYS A 90 18.73 4.60 12.69
N SER A 91 18.96 4.82 11.40
CA SER A 91 20.29 5.19 10.86
C SER A 91 20.84 6.49 11.44
N ASN A 92 19.97 7.41 11.87
CA ASN A 92 20.32 8.64 12.55
C ASN A 92 20.49 8.48 14.08
N GLY A 93 20.55 7.25 14.59
CA GLY A 93 20.71 6.95 16.01
C GLY A 93 19.43 7.05 16.85
N ARG A 94 18.35 7.65 16.33
CA ARG A 94 17.06 7.78 17.03
C ARG A 94 16.45 6.41 17.31
N LEU A 95 15.94 6.21 18.51
CA LEU A 95 15.13 5.04 18.86
C LEU A 95 13.67 5.29 18.49
N CYS A 96 13.08 4.37 17.75
CA CYS A 96 11.68 4.42 17.33
C CYS A 96 10.91 3.22 17.87
N GLU A 97 9.97 3.49 18.77
CA GLU A 97 9.02 2.51 19.28
C GLU A 97 8.20 1.90 18.14
N ARG A 98 7.94 0.60 18.22
CA ARG A 98 7.16 -0.12 17.22
C ARG A 98 6.36 -1.26 17.83
N ILE A 99 5.27 -1.60 17.15
CA ILE A 99 4.59 -2.89 17.29
C ILE A 99 4.72 -3.67 15.98
N ILE A 100 4.60 -4.99 16.06
CA ILE A 100 4.49 -5.84 14.88
C ILE A 100 3.03 -6.21 14.68
N VAL A 101 2.56 -6.15 13.43
CA VAL A 101 1.24 -6.64 13.01
C VAL A 101 1.43 -7.67 11.90
N ASN A 102 0.92 -8.89 12.08
CA ASN A 102 1.02 -9.96 11.11
C ASN A 102 -0.35 -10.32 10.52
N LEU A 103 -0.56 -10.05 9.23
CA LEU A 103 -1.79 -10.38 8.53
C LEU A 103 -1.72 -11.76 7.87
N ARG A 104 -2.14 -12.79 8.60
CA ARG A 104 -2.17 -14.19 8.11
C ARG A 104 -3.18 -14.43 6.99
N PHE A 105 -4.31 -13.75 7.02
CA PHE A 105 -5.43 -14.01 6.09
C PHE A 105 -5.48 -13.05 4.90
N ARG A 106 -4.35 -12.49 4.45
CA ARG A 106 -4.34 -11.54 3.34
C ARG A 106 -4.70 -12.23 2.01
N LYS A 107 -5.69 -11.69 1.27
CA LYS A 107 -6.34 -12.35 0.10
C LYS A 107 -5.38 -12.95 -0.95
N ASN A 108 -4.24 -12.31 -1.19
CA ASN A 108 -3.26 -12.75 -2.20
C ASN A 108 -2.16 -13.65 -1.61
N TRP A 109 -2.07 -13.74 -0.28
CA TRP A 109 -1.09 -14.55 0.43
C TRP A 109 -1.61 -15.94 0.77
N GLN A 110 -2.93 -16.09 0.91
CA GLN A 110 -3.59 -17.39 1.11
C GLN A 110 -3.22 -18.42 0.03
N ARG A 111 -2.97 -17.96 -1.21
CA ARG A 111 -2.51 -18.85 -2.28
C ARG A 111 -1.09 -19.37 -2.09
N LYS A 112 -0.21 -18.58 -1.46
CA LYS A 112 1.17 -18.97 -1.15
C LYS A 112 1.21 -19.93 0.04
N LEU A 113 0.31 -19.74 1.02
CA LEU A 113 0.09 -20.70 2.10
C LEU A 113 -0.40 -22.05 1.56
N ASP A 114 -1.38 -22.04 0.66
CA ASP A 114 -1.91 -23.25 0.01
C ASP A 114 -0.87 -23.98 -0.87
N SER A 115 0.20 -23.31 -1.31
CA SER A 115 1.23 -23.90 -2.17
C SER A 115 2.38 -24.55 -1.40
N GLU A 116 2.28 -24.68 -0.07
CA GLU A 116 3.35 -25.21 0.80
C GLU A 116 4.72 -24.56 0.55
N GLU A 117 4.72 -23.31 0.07
CA GLU A 117 5.95 -22.52 -0.10
C GLU A 117 6.44 -22.20 1.32
N LEU A 118 7.29 -23.08 1.85
CA LEU A 118 7.73 -23.17 3.23
C LEU A 118 8.10 -21.79 3.79
N GLY A 119 7.40 -21.36 4.85
CA GLY A 119 7.84 -20.27 5.72
C GLY A 119 7.05 -18.96 5.68
N VAL A 120 5.95 -18.86 4.93
CA VAL A 120 5.18 -17.60 4.87
C VAL A 120 4.08 -17.51 5.93
N GLU A 121 4.46 -17.21 7.18
CA GLU A 121 3.55 -17.04 8.34
C GLU A 121 2.60 -15.82 8.27
N GLY A 122 2.34 -15.27 7.09
CA GLY A 122 1.55 -14.06 6.86
C GLY A 122 2.38 -12.87 6.41
N HIS A 123 1.73 -11.70 6.31
CA HIS A 123 2.39 -10.45 5.91
C HIS A 123 2.68 -9.60 7.16
N VAL A 124 3.96 -9.41 7.47
CA VAL A 124 4.43 -8.75 8.69
C VAL A 124 4.70 -7.26 8.45
N TYR A 125 4.11 -6.42 9.29
CA TYR A 125 4.25 -4.97 9.27
C TYR A 125 4.93 -4.49 10.55
N ASN A 126 5.88 -3.59 10.39
CA ASN A 126 6.46 -2.82 11.48
C ASN A 126 5.73 -1.49 11.57
N VAL A 127 4.96 -1.29 12.63
CA VAL A 127 4.17 -0.08 12.85
C VAL A 127 4.88 0.76 13.88
N TYR A 128 5.38 1.92 13.47
CA TYR A 128 6.08 2.86 14.34
C TYR A 128 5.13 3.93 14.87
N ARG A 129 5.43 4.43 16.07
CA ARG A 129 4.74 5.57 16.68
C ARG A 129 4.89 6.84 15.83
N GLN A 130 3.80 7.57 15.65
CA GLN A 130 3.70 8.77 14.78
C GLN A 130 3.02 9.93 15.52
N PRO A 131 3.66 10.50 16.55
CA PRO A 131 3.01 11.51 17.40
C PRO A 131 2.69 12.82 16.67
N ASN A 132 3.38 13.09 15.56
CA ASN A 132 3.14 14.23 14.69
C ASN A 132 1.95 14.04 13.74
N LYS A 133 1.37 12.83 13.66
CA LYS A 133 0.22 12.49 12.82
C LYS A 133 -0.81 11.70 13.64
N PRO A 134 -1.38 12.31 14.70
CA PRO A 134 -2.19 11.60 15.68
C PRO A 134 -3.40 10.89 15.06
N ALA A 135 -4.00 11.43 13.99
CA ALA A 135 -5.14 10.80 13.30
C ALA A 135 -4.81 9.43 12.68
N ILE A 136 -3.54 9.16 12.38
CA ILE A 136 -3.09 7.89 11.78
C ILE A 136 -1.98 7.22 12.61
N ASP A 137 -1.81 7.59 13.88
CA ASP A 137 -0.87 6.94 14.79
C ASP A 137 -1.41 5.57 15.24
N LEU A 138 -1.28 4.58 14.36
CA LEU A 138 -1.77 3.24 14.58
C LEU A 138 -1.16 2.58 15.84
N PHE A 139 0.09 2.90 16.15
CA PHE A 139 0.74 2.39 17.37
C PHE A 139 -0.03 2.85 18.60
N HIS A 140 -0.31 4.16 18.69
CA HIS A 140 -1.02 4.74 19.82
C HIS A 140 -2.45 4.19 19.92
N HIS A 141 -3.21 4.23 18.82
CA HIS A 141 -4.61 3.82 18.82
C HIS A 141 -4.81 2.34 19.17
N LEU A 142 -3.94 1.45 18.68
CA LEU A 142 -4.00 0.04 19.03
C LEU A 142 -3.64 -0.23 20.49
N THR A 143 -2.69 0.52 21.04
CA THR A 143 -2.26 0.38 22.44
C THR A 143 -3.37 0.84 23.39
N GLU A 144 -3.92 2.03 23.17
CA GLU A 144 -5.04 2.57 23.96
C GLU A 144 -6.27 1.66 23.89
N TRP A 145 -6.62 1.19 22.68
CA TRP A 145 -7.74 0.25 22.51
C TRP A 145 -7.50 -1.06 23.26
N LYS A 146 -6.32 -1.68 23.13
CA LYS A 146 -5.99 -2.93 23.81
C LYS A 146 -6.10 -2.79 25.33
N GLU A 147 -5.53 -1.71 25.88
CA GLU A 147 -5.56 -1.46 27.32
C GLU A 147 -6.99 -1.22 27.82
N TYR A 148 -7.76 -0.41 27.10
CA TYR A 148 -9.16 -0.17 27.41
C TYR A 148 -9.98 -1.47 27.35
N TYR A 149 -9.78 -2.26 26.30
CA TYR A 149 -10.48 -3.51 26.06
C TYR A 149 -10.21 -4.52 27.19
N ALA A 150 -8.95 -4.72 27.56
CA ALA A 150 -8.56 -5.59 28.66
C ALA A 150 -9.15 -5.13 30.00
N LYS A 151 -9.01 -3.83 30.31
CA LYS A 151 -9.35 -3.27 31.62
C LYS A 151 -10.85 -3.14 31.85
N HIS A 152 -11.58 -2.59 30.88
CA HIS A 152 -12.97 -2.15 31.09
C HIS A 152 -14.02 -3.12 30.55
N LEU A 153 -13.72 -3.86 29.47
CA LEU A 153 -14.69 -4.78 28.86
C LEU A 153 -14.46 -6.23 29.28
N LEU A 154 -13.24 -6.75 29.16
CA LEU A 154 -12.93 -8.14 29.53
C LEU A 154 -12.68 -8.33 31.02
N ARG A 155 -12.12 -7.31 31.69
CA ARG A 155 -11.63 -7.39 33.08
C ARG A 155 -10.60 -8.51 33.28
N ARG A 156 -9.87 -8.83 32.20
CA ARG A 156 -8.73 -9.74 32.17
C ARG A 156 -7.79 -9.30 31.05
N PRO A 157 -6.50 -9.69 31.09
CA PRO A 157 -5.62 -9.57 29.93
C PRO A 157 -6.24 -10.25 28.70
N LEU A 158 -5.98 -9.71 27.51
CA LEU A 158 -6.33 -10.39 26.27
C LEU A 158 -5.50 -11.67 26.14
N GLU A 159 -6.13 -12.73 25.65
CA GLU A 159 -5.51 -14.00 25.30
C GLU A 159 -5.21 -14.05 23.80
N ASP A 160 -4.32 -14.95 23.39
CA ASP A 160 -3.82 -15.08 22.02
C ASP A 160 -4.94 -15.26 20.97
N GLU A 161 -6.03 -15.94 21.35
CA GLU A 161 -7.17 -16.22 20.48
C GLU A 161 -8.27 -15.15 20.50
N ASP A 162 -8.21 -14.19 21.43
CA ASP A 162 -9.20 -13.12 21.48
C ASP A 162 -9.12 -12.28 20.20
N TYR A 163 -10.27 -12.02 19.56
CA TYR A 163 -10.32 -11.08 18.45
C TYR A 163 -10.01 -9.67 18.94
N LEU A 164 -9.13 -8.97 18.23
CA LEU A 164 -8.79 -7.58 18.54
C LEU A 164 -9.98 -6.64 18.31
N PHE A 165 -10.84 -7.00 17.35
CA PHE A 165 -12.08 -6.28 17.03
C PHE A 165 -13.28 -7.23 17.15
N PRO A 166 -13.68 -7.56 18.38
CA PRO A 166 -14.75 -8.52 18.65
C PRO A 166 -16.14 -7.91 18.38
N ALA A 167 -17.18 -8.73 18.48
CA ALA A 167 -18.56 -8.27 18.56
C ALA A 167 -18.80 -7.64 19.94
N ILE A 168 -19.15 -6.35 19.94
CA ILE A 168 -19.34 -5.55 21.17
C ILE A 168 -20.72 -4.89 21.13
N ASN A 169 -21.37 -4.86 22.28
CA ASN A 169 -22.49 -3.97 22.56
C ASN A 169 -22.03 -2.91 23.57
N PHE A 170 -21.63 -1.74 23.07
CA PHE A 170 -21.11 -0.66 23.92
C PHE A 170 -22.13 -0.15 24.94
N HIS A 171 -23.42 -0.11 24.59
CA HIS A 171 -24.47 0.33 25.53
C HIS A 171 -24.50 -0.52 26.81
N ASN A 172 -24.29 -1.83 26.67
CA ASN A 172 -24.27 -2.74 27.81
C ASN A 172 -22.87 -3.08 28.33
N LEU A 173 -21.82 -2.58 27.68
CA LEU A 173 -20.42 -2.95 27.92
C LEU A 173 -20.20 -4.48 27.86
N THR A 174 -20.95 -5.17 27.00
CA THR A 174 -20.80 -6.62 26.81
C THR A 174 -20.00 -6.91 25.54
N VAL A 175 -19.12 -7.89 25.62
CA VAL A 175 -18.21 -8.28 24.54
C VAL A 175 -18.17 -9.80 24.41
N ASN A 176 -18.13 -10.29 23.17
CA ASN A 176 -17.85 -11.68 22.87
C ASN A 176 -16.46 -11.78 22.21
N PRO A 177 -15.40 -12.10 22.98
CA PRO A 177 -14.02 -12.12 22.47
C PRO A 177 -13.79 -13.17 21.38
N ASP A 178 -14.60 -14.22 21.33
CA ASP A 178 -14.48 -15.33 20.37
C ASP A 178 -15.23 -15.08 19.06
N THR A 179 -15.96 -13.97 18.97
CA THR A 179 -16.75 -13.61 17.79
C THR A 179 -16.26 -12.31 17.20
N PRO A 180 -15.83 -12.28 15.92
CA PRO A 180 -15.37 -11.04 15.30
C PRO A 180 -16.55 -10.11 15.00
N VAL A 181 -16.29 -8.81 14.94
CA VAL A 181 -17.27 -7.82 14.53
C VAL A 181 -17.84 -8.12 13.13
N THR A 182 -19.13 -7.84 12.93
CA THR A 182 -19.76 -7.99 11.61
C THR A 182 -19.40 -6.82 10.70
N ARG A 183 -19.36 -7.06 9.39
CA ARG A 183 -19.13 -6.00 8.40
C ARG A 183 -20.15 -4.86 8.53
N GLN A 184 -21.42 -5.20 8.77
CA GLN A 184 -22.50 -4.23 8.86
C GLN A 184 -22.34 -3.31 10.06
N ALA A 185 -21.91 -3.83 11.21
CA ALA A 185 -21.64 -3.03 12.39
C ALA A 185 -20.50 -2.03 12.13
N VAL A 186 -19.42 -2.46 11.46
CA VAL A 186 -18.32 -1.56 11.10
C VAL A 186 -18.76 -0.52 10.06
N ASP A 187 -19.47 -0.91 9.00
CA ASP A 187 -19.97 0.04 7.99
C ASP A 187 -20.91 1.09 8.63
N LYS A 188 -21.74 0.68 9.61
CA LYS A 188 -22.59 1.59 10.39
C LYS A 188 -21.75 2.56 11.23
N LEU A 189 -20.79 2.05 11.99
CA LEU A 189 -19.92 2.86 12.84
C LEU A 189 -19.13 3.91 12.03
N ILE A 190 -18.62 3.54 10.85
CA ILE A 190 -17.90 4.46 9.96
C ILE A 190 -18.79 5.65 9.56
N LYS A 191 -20.04 5.37 9.20
CA LYS A 191 -21.00 6.41 8.78
C LYS A 191 -21.39 7.32 9.92
N GLU A 192 -21.61 6.76 11.12
CA GLU A 192 -21.94 7.53 12.32
C GLU A 192 -20.79 8.46 12.71
N MET A 193 -19.54 7.99 12.66
CA MET A 193 -18.37 8.84 12.94
C MET A 193 -18.15 9.91 11.88
N ALA A 194 -18.32 9.58 10.59
CA ALA A 194 -18.25 10.56 9.52
C ALA A 194 -19.34 11.63 9.63
N ALA A 195 -20.57 11.24 9.98
CA ALA A 195 -21.67 12.17 10.20
C ALA A 195 -21.44 13.05 11.43
N ALA A 196 -20.95 12.47 12.54
CA ALA A 196 -20.63 13.22 13.76
C ALA A 196 -19.53 14.27 13.52
N ALA A 197 -18.58 13.99 12.62
CA ALA A 197 -17.54 14.92 12.22
C ALA A 197 -17.97 15.93 11.13
N GLY A 198 -19.25 15.93 10.73
CA GLY A 198 -19.78 16.84 9.71
C GLY A 198 -19.26 16.59 8.29
N LEU A 199 -18.76 15.39 8.00
CA LEU A 199 -18.22 15.10 6.67
C LEU A 199 -19.32 14.99 5.61
N PRO A 200 -19.08 15.47 4.38
CA PRO A 200 -20.08 15.42 3.33
C PRO A 200 -20.34 13.98 2.87
N LYS A 201 -21.61 13.65 2.60
CA LYS A 201 -22.05 12.33 2.10
C LYS A 201 -21.50 11.16 2.96
N PRO A 202 -21.80 11.10 4.27
CA PRO A 202 -21.25 10.08 5.17
C PRO A 202 -21.59 8.65 4.71
N ASP A 203 -22.72 8.46 4.03
CA ASP A 203 -23.13 7.19 3.43
C ASP A 203 -22.23 6.66 2.31
N ALA A 204 -21.39 7.51 1.73
CA ALA A 204 -20.42 7.12 0.71
C ALA A 204 -19.18 6.44 1.32
N TYR A 205 -18.96 6.59 2.63
CA TYR A 205 -17.90 5.89 3.35
C TYR A 205 -18.37 4.48 3.72
N THR A 206 -17.57 3.50 3.31
CA THR A 206 -17.70 2.10 3.71
C THR A 206 -16.36 1.61 4.20
N THR A 207 -16.29 0.39 4.72
CA THR A 207 -15.03 -0.25 5.14
C THR A 207 -13.87 -0.22 4.13
N HIS A 208 -14.12 -0.01 2.83
CA HIS A 208 -13.05 0.12 1.83
C HIS A 208 -12.45 1.54 1.74
N CYS A 209 -13.05 2.54 2.39
CA CYS A 209 -12.61 3.93 2.34
C CYS A 209 -11.20 4.12 2.90
N PHE A 210 -10.87 3.49 4.04
CA PHE A 210 -9.58 3.63 4.69
C PHE A 210 -8.44 3.05 3.86
N ARG A 211 -8.65 1.86 3.29
CA ARG A 211 -7.67 1.22 2.41
C ARG A 211 -7.36 2.09 1.19
N ARG A 212 -8.40 2.68 0.61
CA ARG A 212 -8.25 3.56 -0.57
C ARG A 212 -7.54 4.85 -0.20
N GLY A 213 -8.04 5.51 0.84
CA GLY A 213 -7.52 6.77 1.35
C GLY A 213 -6.08 6.70 1.83
N GLY A 214 -5.73 5.65 2.56
CA GLY A 214 -4.35 5.41 2.99
C GLY A 214 -3.39 5.16 1.83
N ALA A 215 -3.84 4.42 0.80
CA ALA A 215 -3.04 4.17 -0.39
C ALA A 215 -2.83 5.45 -1.20
N GLN A 216 -3.89 6.23 -1.43
CA GLN A 216 -3.80 7.54 -2.08
C GLN A 216 -2.97 8.52 -1.28
N TYR A 217 -3.09 8.53 0.05
CA TYR A 217 -2.28 9.39 0.92
C TYR A 217 -0.80 9.07 0.73
N ARG A 218 -0.38 7.81 0.92
CA ARG A 218 1.04 7.46 0.74
C ARG A 218 1.51 7.59 -0.70
N PHE A 219 0.64 7.50 -1.69
CA PHE A 219 1.04 7.64 -3.09
C PHE A 219 1.13 9.12 -3.53
N MET A 220 0.24 9.99 -3.07
CA MET A 220 0.03 11.32 -3.65
C MET A 220 -0.05 12.46 -2.64
N PHE A 221 -0.73 12.25 -1.51
CA PHE A 221 -1.07 13.36 -0.60
C PHE A 221 -0.15 13.50 0.61
N ALA A 222 0.69 12.51 0.90
CA ALA A 222 1.66 12.60 1.97
C ALA A 222 2.70 13.69 1.64
N PRO A 223 3.31 14.32 2.67
CA PRO A 223 4.40 15.26 2.46
C PRO A 223 5.50 14.67 1.58
N ILE A 224 6.17 15.54 0.85
CA ILE A 224 7.31 15.17 0.01
C ILE A 224 8.37 14.48 0.88
N GLY A 225 8.91 13.37 0.40
CA GLY A 225 9.81 12.48 1.17
C GLY A 225 9.10 11.40 2.00
N GLU A 226 7.80 11.52 2.23
CA GLU A 226 6.97 10.49 2.86
C GLU A 226 6.09 9.69 1.88
N ARG A 227 6.05 10.12 0.61
CA ARG A 227 5.38 9.41 -0.46
C ARG A 227 6.10 8.11 -0.83
N TRP A 228 5.35 7.16 -1.34
CA TRP A 228 5.81 5.80 -1.59
C TRP A 228 5.77 5.47 -3.08
N THR A 229 6.84 4.82 -3.55
CA THR A 229 6.93 4.31 -4.92
C THR A 229 5.84 3.28 -5.19
N MET A 230 5.44 3.13 -6.46
CA MET A 230 4.45 2.12 -6.88
C MET A 230 4.81 0.70 -6.41
N ALA A 231 6.09 0.34 -6.40
CA ALA A 231 6.55 -0.96 -5.90
C ALA A 231 6.27 -1.13 -4.40
N ARG A 232 6.51 -0.09 -3.59
CA ARG A 232 6.20 -0.09 -2.16
C ARG A 232 4.69 -0.13 -1.92
N ILE A 233 3.89 0.64 -2.69
CA ILE A 233 2.42 0.55 -2.63
C ILE A 233 1.97 -0.89 -2.89
N ARG A 234 2.42 -1.51 -3.99
CA ARG A 234 2.07 -2.90 -4.36
C ARG A 234 2.38 -3.89 -3.26
N TRP A 235 3.60 -3.82 -2.71
CA TRP A 235 4.02 -4.70 -1.61
C TRP A 235 3.15 -4.46 -0.38
N TRP A 236 3.04 -3.22 0.07
CA TRP A 236 2.36 -2.88 1.32
C TRP A 236 0.89 -3.27 1.31
N GLY A 237 0.16 -2.98 0.23
CA GLY A 237 -1.22 -3.39 0.12
C GLY A 237 -1.43 -4.84 -0.33
N GLY A 238 -0.34 -5.62 -0.48
CA GLY A 238 -0.36 -7.03 -0.84
C GLY A 238 -1.16 -7.28 -2.12
N TRP A 239 -0.92 -6.47 -3.14
CA TRP A 239 -1.39 -6.73 -4.50
C TRP A 239 -0.62 -7.92 -5.09
N ALA A 240 -1.28 -8.71 -5.94
CA ALA A 240 -0.64 -9.87 -6.53
C ALA A 240 0.30 -9.44 -7.68
N GLU A 241 1.39 -10.17 -7.91
CA GLU A 241 2.35 -9.87 -8.99
C GLU A 241 1.69 -9.88 -10.38
N ASN A 242 0.61 -10.64 -10.54
CA ASN A 242 -0.17 -10.72 -11.78
C ASN A 242 -1.33 -9.72 -11.86
N GLU A 243 -1.58 -8.90 -10.83
CA GLU A 243 -2.53 -7.78 -10.96
C GLU A 243 -1.87 -6.69 -11.81
N THR A 244 -2.42 -6.44 -13.00
CA THR A 244 -1.89 -5.45 -13.95
C THR A 244 -1.79 -4.08 -13.28
N GLY A 245 -0.68 -3.37 -13.53
CA GLY A 245 -0.44 -2.02 -13.00
C GLY A 245 -1.63 -1.09 -13.20
N ASP A 246 -2.31 -1.18 -14.34
CA ASP A 246 -3.49 -0.39 -14.68
C ASP A 246 -4.63 -0.49 -13.67
N THR A 247 -4.82 -1.65 -13.03
CA THR A 247 -5.90 -1.82 -12.04
C THR A 247 -5.57 -1.07 -10.76
N LEU A 248 -4.29 -1.08 -10.35
CA LEU A 248 -3.83 -0.32 -9.21
C LEU A 248 -3.81 1.19 -9.51
N ILE A 249 -3.35 1.58 -10.69
CA ILE A 249 -3.35 2.98 -11.13
C ILE A 249 -4.78 3.51 -11.16
N ARG A 250 -5.74 2.80 -11.77
CA ARG A 250 -7.16 3.16 -11.69
C ARG A 250 -7.64 3.26 -10.24
N TYR A 251 -7.29 2.29 -9.39
CA TYR A 251 -7.67 2.34 -7.98
C TYR A 251 -7.18 3.61 -7.25
N LEU A 252 -5.97 4.08 -7.58
CA LEU A 252 -5.36 5.28 -7.01
C LEU A 252 -5.94 6.57 -7.64
N LEU A 253 -6.12 6.58 -8.97
CA LEU A 253 -6.49 7.76 -9.76
C LEU A 253 -8.00 7.94 -10.00
N ASP A 254 -8.85 6.94 -9.78
CA ASP A 254 -10.30 6.99 -10.07
C ASP A 254 -11.03 8.13 -9.31
N GLU A 255 -10.41 8.77 -8.33
CA GLU A 255 -10.93 9.97 -7.66
C GLU A 255 -10.27 11.28 -8.13
N LEU A 256 -9.08 11.26 -8.74
CA LEU A 256 -8.45 12.48 -9.25
C LEU A 256 -9.20 13.12 -10.40
N HIS A 257 -9.89 12.31 -11.21
CA HIS A 257 -10.80 12.83 -12.23
C HIS A 257 -11.87 13.78 -11.69
N ALA A 258 -12.17 13.75 -10.38
CA ALA A 258 -13.11 14.69 -9.75
C ALA A 258 -12.45 15.92 -9.12
N TYR A 259 -11.12 15.99 -9.06
CA TYR A 259 -10.35 17.09 -8.47
C TYR A 259 -9.57 17.91 -9.51
N GLU A 260 -9.27 17.33 -10.66
CA GLU A 260 -8.58 17.97 -11.77
C GLU A 260 -9.60 18.64 -12.71
N GLU A 261 -10.11 19.81 -12.32
CA GLU A 261 -11.06 20.59 -13.14
C GLU A 261 -10.39 21.78 -13.88
N ASP A 262 -9.16 22.15 -13.52
CA ASP A 262 -8.43 23.26 -14.15
C ASP A 262 -7.01 22.84 -14.57
N HIS A 263 -6.77 22.86 -15.87
CA HIS A 263 -5.48 22.61 -16.52
C HIS A 263 -5.06 23.79 -17.40
N SER A 264 -5.71 24.95 -17.25
CA SER A 264 -5.51 26.11 -18.13
C SER A 264 -4.05 26.57 -18.19
N ASP A 265 -3.28 26.35 -17.12
CA ASP A 265 -1.88 26.75 -17.00
C ASP A 265 -0.87 25.58 -17.09
N ALA A 266 -1.30 24.39 -17.54
CA ALA A 266 -0.44 23.19 -17.58
C ALA A 266 0.78 23.30 -18.51
N LEU A 267 0.80 24.29 -19.42
CA LEU A 267 1.92 24.59 -20.30
C LEU A 267 2.79 25.75 -19.82
N CYS A 268 2.55 26.29 -18.62
CA CYS A 268 3.40 27.34 -18.07
C CYS A 268 4.84 26.82 -17.97
N PRO A 269 5.82 27.47 -18.62
CA PRO A 269 7.22 27.03 -18.58
C PRO A 269 7.80 27.08 -17.16
N ILE A 270 7.17 27.87 -16.29
CA ILE A 270 7.39 27.90 -14.85
C ILE A 270 6.19 27.19 -14.23
N ASP A 271 6.33 25.91 -13.93
CA ASP A 271 5.30 25.17 -13.22
C ASP A 271 5.18 25.70 -11.77
N GLU A 272 4.41 26.78 -11.58
CA GLU A 272 4.05 27.31 -10.25
C GLU A 272 3.24 26.28 -9.45
N SER A 273 2.62 25.34 -10.16
CA SER A 273 1.91 24.19 -9.58
C SER A 273 2.81 23.00 -9.25
N ALA A 274 4.13 23.06 -9.50
CA ALA A 274 5.09 21.98 -9.19
C ALA A 274 5.10 21.64 -7.70
N ASN A 275 4.81 22.63 -6.84
CA ASN A 275 4.65 22.44 -5.40
C ASN A 275 3.42 21.58 -5.03
N ARG A 276 2.50 21.38 -5.98
CA ARG A 276 1.27 20.59 -5.84
C ARG A 276 1.29 19.29 -6.68
N SER A 277 2.24 19.14 -7.61
CA SER A 277 2.31 18.01 -8.55
C SER A 277 3.05 16.78 -8.01
N HIS A 278 2.63 15.59 -8.45
CA HIS A 278 3.27 14.29 -8.19
C HIS A 278 4.68 14.19 -8.78
N MET A 279 5.03 15.00 -9.79
CA MET A 279 6.31 14.93 -10.51
C MET A 279 7.28 16.09 -10.21
N GLY A 280 6.87 17.06 -9.38
CA GLY A 280 7.74 18.17 -8.95
C GLY A 280 8.75 17.82 -7.86
N GLU A 281 8.69 16.58 -7.31
CA GLU A 281 9.50 16.14 -6.16
C GLU A 281 11.00 16.24 -6.41
N ASP A 282 11.45 15.92 -7.62
CA ASP A 282 12.87 16.01 -7.99
C ASP A 282 13.38 17.45 -7.93
N ARG A 283 12.51 18.47 -8.06
CA ARG A 283 12.96 19.88 -8.02
C ARG A 283 13.22 20.38 -6.60
N LEU A 284 12.42 19.96 -5.62
CA LEU A 284 12.57 20.38 -4.22
C LEU A 284 13.51 19.47 -3.42
N LEU A 285 13.62 18.19 -3.80
CA LEU A 285 14.50 17.22 -3.16
C LEU A 285 15.81 16.98 -3.92
N ARG A 286 16.03 17.57 -5.10
CA ARG A 286 17.35 17.46 -5.72
C ARG A 286 18.39 17.97 -4.73
N PRO A 287 19.50 17.22 -4.56
CA PRO A 287 20.63 17.72 -3.82
C PRO A 287 20.93 19.13 -4.29
N PHE A 288 21.14 20.05 -3.35
CA PHE A 288 21.56 21.41 -3.65
C PHE A 288 22.78 21.33 -4.57
N THR A 289 22.59 21.66 -5.84
CA THR A 289 23.62 21.44 -6.84
C THR A 289 24.65 22.57 -6.76
N ALA A 290 25.85 22.35 -7.30
CA ALA A 290 26.84 23.42 -7.41
C ALA A 290 26.30 24.64 -8.18
N ALA A 291 25.44 24.41 -9.18
CA ALA A 291 24.78 25.48 -9.93
C ALA A 291 23.81 26.29 -9.05
N ASP A 292 23.05 25.62 -8.17
CA ASP A 292 22.15 26.31 -7.22
C ASP A 292 22.95 27.12 -6.21
N GLY A 293 24.07 26.57 -5.75
CA GLY A 293 25.04 27.28 -4.90
C GLY A 293 25.59 28.53 -5.57
N GLN A 294 25.98 28.43 -6.83
CA GLN A 294 26.48 29.57 -7.61
C GLN A 294 25.39 30.62 -7.84
N ALA A 295 24.18 30.20 -8.18
CA ALA A 295 23.04 31.09 -8.38
C ALA A 295 22.67 31.84 -7.09
N LEU A 296 22.57 31.13 -5.97
CA LEU A 296 22.32 31.73 -4.66
C LEU A 296 23.43 32.70 -4.26
N THR A 297 24.70 32.30 -4.45
CA THR A 297 25.86 33.15 -4.15
C THR A 297 25.85 34.43 -5.00
N LYS A 298 25.55 34.32 -6.29
CA LYS A 298 25.44 35.46 -7.20
C LYS A 298 24.31 36.39 -6.76
N GLN A 299 23.12 35.85 -6.44
CA GLN A 299 21.98 36.64 -5.97
C GLN A 299 22.28 37.37 -4.66
N CYS A 300 22.93 36.69 -3.70
CA CYS A 300 23.39 37.34 -2.47
C CYS A 300 24.42 38.44 -2.77
N SER A 301 25.39 38.20 -3.65
CA SER A 301 26.41 39.18 -4.02
C SER A 301 25.80 40.42 -4.69
N GLU A 302 24.81 40.25 -5.56
CA GLU A 302 24.09 41.35 -6.21
C GLU A 302 23.30 42.16 -5.19
N HIS A 303 22.58 41.51 -4.27
CA HIS A 303 21.86 42.18 -3.20
C HIS A 303 22.81 42.98 -2.29
N ILE A 304 23.93 42.38 -1.88
CA ILE A 304 24.95 43.05 -1.07
C ILE A 304 25.50 44.28 -1.82
N SER A 305 25.85 44.13 -3.10
CA SER A 305 26.39 45.22 -3.91
C SER A 305 25.39 46.38 -4.08
N LYS A 306 24.10 46.06 -4.21
CA LYS A 306 23.01 47.03 -4.26
C LYS A 306 22.90 47.81 -2.95
N GLU A 307 22.85 47.12 -1.81
CA GLU A 307 22.79 47.76 -0.48
C GLU A 307 24.01 48.65 -0.22
N PHE A 308 25.22 48.20 -0.62
CA PHE A 308 26.42 49.02 -0.52
C PHE A 308 26.38 50.27 -1.41
N SER A 309 25.78 50.18 -2.60
CA SER A 309 25.65 51.32 -3.50
C SER A 309 24.67 52.37 -2.93
N LEU A 310 23.52 51.92 -2.40
CA LEU A 310 22.57 52.79 -1.72
C LEU A 310 23.18 53.46 -0.48
N LEU A 311 23.95 52.71 0.31
CA LEU A 311 24.68 53.26 1.45
C LEU A 311 25.69 54.32 1.02
N LYS A 312 26.43 54.08 -0.07
CA LYS A 312 27.40 55.04 -0.62
C LYS A 312 26.73 56.32 -1.10
N GLU A 313 25.59 56.23 -1.78
CA GLU A 313 24.80 57.38 -2.21
C GLU A 313 24.29 58.17 -1.01
N SER A 314 23.73 57.50 -0.01
CA SER A 314 23.26 58.14 1.22
C SER A 314 24.38 58.86 1.99
N ILE A 315 25.57 58.26 2.10
CA ILE A 315 26.74 58.91 2.69
C ILE A 315 27.15 60.13 1.85
N SER A 316 27.14 60.02 0.52
CA SER A 316 27.49 61.13 -0.38
C SER A 316 26.52 62.31 -0.24
N GLU A 317 25.22 62.05 -0.17
CA GLU A 317 24.19 63.07 0.06
C GLU A 317 24.40 63.77 1.40
N CYS A 318 24.63 62.99 2.46
CA CYS A 318 24.87 63.50 3.81
C CYS A 318 26.14 64.38 3.86
N MET A 319 27.20 63.99 3.13
CA MET A 319 28.43 64.77 2.99
C MET A 319 28.20 66.08 2.22
N VAL A 320 27.41 66.07 1.14
CA VAL A 320 27.07 67.30 0.40
C VAL A 320 26.23 68.25 1.26
N GLU A 321 25.27 67.74 2.02
CA GLU A 321 24.52 68.57 2.99
C GLU A 321 25.46 69.15 4.05
N TYR A 322 26.35 68.34 4.62
CA TYR A 322 27.34 68.80 5.60
C TYR A 322 28.20 69.96 5.07
N LEU A 323 28.64 69.87 3.81
CA LEU A 323 29.44 70.93 3.16
C LEU A 323 28.63 72.20 2.83
N LYS A 324 27.31 72.09 2.62
CA LYS A 324 26.43 73.25 2.37
C LYS A 324 26.13 74.05 3.64
N VAL A 325 26.14 73.41 4.80
CA VAL A 325 25.98 74.08 6.10
C VAL A 325 27.30 74.77 6.45
N GLY A 326 27.51 75.94 5.86
CA GLY A 326 28.69 76.77 6.10
C GLY A 326 28.93 77.04 7.59
N VAL A 327 30.21 76.91 7.97
CA VAL A 327 30.87 77.19 9.26
C VAL A 327 30.03 78.01 10.25
N ASN A 328 29.18 77.33 11.04
CA ASN A 328 28.67 77.87 12.30
C ASN A 328 28.73 76.76 13.35
N THR A 329 29.70 76.89 14.25
CA THR A 329 30.37 75.82 15.02
C THR A 329 29.52 75.11 16.07
N THR A 330 28.30 75.59 16.36
CA THR A 330 27.48 75.02 17.45
C THR A 330 26.43 74.02 16.96
N GLN A 331 26.00 74.10 15.69
CA GLN A 331 24.98 73.19 15.13
C GLN A 331 25.60 71.93 14.48
N GLN A 332 26.92 71.93 14.22
CA GLN A 332 27.65 70.80 13.67
C GLN A 332 27.75 69.60 14.63
N TYR A 333 27.79 69.82 15.95
CA TYR A 333 28.02 68.74 16.91
C TYR A 333 26.84 67.76 16.99
N TYR A 334 25.60 68.26 16.89
CA TYR A 334 24.40 67.43 16.93
C TYR A 334 24.11 66.70 15.60
N MET A 335 24.52 67.26 14.46
CA MET A 335 24.43 66.56 13.17
C MET A 335 25.52 65.50 13.00
N LEU A 336 26.73 65.75 13.51
CA LEU A 336 27.81 64.77 13.46
C LEU A 336 27.48 63.53 14.29
N ASP A 337 26.89 63.70 15.48
CA ASP A 337 26.48 62.60 16.37
C ASP A 337 25.42 61.69 15.73
N GLY A 338 24.42 62.29 15.06
CA GLY A 338 23.40 61.56 14.30
C GLY A 338 23.96 60.80 13.09
N ALA A 339 24.96 61.36 12.39
CA ALA A 339 25.64 60.71 11.28
C ALA A 339 26.54 59.55 11.77
N THR A 340 27.29 59.75 12.86
CA THR A 340 28.09 58.69 13.48
C THR A 340 27.23 57.55 14.02
N HIS A 341 26.05 57.83 14.57
CA HIS A 341 25.15 56.77 15.01
C HIS A 341 24.64 55.94 13.84
N ARG A 342 24.25 56.55 12.71
CA ARG A 342 23.82 55.81 11.51
C ARG A 342 24.95 54.99 10.90
N LEU A 343 26.17 55.54 10.86
CA LEU A 343 27.38 54.81 10.42
C LEU A 343 27.74 53.65 11.35
N ALA A 344 27.63 53.83 12.67
CA ALA A 344 27.86 52.77 13.65
C ALA A 344 26.84 51.64 13.50
N THR A 345 25.55 51.96 13.30
CA THR A 345 24.51 50.96 13.06
C THR A 345 24.74 50.19 11.76
N ALA A 346 25.11 50.88 10.67
CA ALA A 346 25.46 50.24 9.40
C ALA A 346 26.70 49.32 9.54
N HIS A 347 27.71 49.75 10.31
CA HIS A 347 28.91 48.97 10.56
C HIS A 347 28.65 47.72 11.42
N MET A 348 27.76 47.81 12.42
CA MET A 348 27.37 46.65 13.22
C MET A 348 26.64 45.58 12.39
N VAL A 349 25.69 46.01 11.55
CA VAL A 349 24.97 45.10 10.62
C VAL A 349 25.94 44.44 9.64
N SER A 350 26.93 45.17 9.14
CA SER A 350 27.98 44.63 8.26
C SER A 350 28.86 43.58 8.95
N LYS A 351 29.21 43.80 10.23
CA LYS A 351 30.10 42.91 10.99
C LYS A 351 29.42 41.58 11.35
N ASP A 352 28.16 41.61 11.76
CA ASP A 352 27.39 40.39 12.07
C ASP A 352 27.12 39.56 10.81
N PHE A 353 26.92 40.24 9.68
CA PHE A 353 26.77 39.60 8.38
C PHE A 353 28.07 38.97 7.86
N LEU A 354 29.21 39.66 7.98
CA LEU A 354 30.53 39.12 7.62
C LEU A 354 30.93 37.92 8.51
N HIS A 355 30.57 37.96 9.80
CA HIS A 355 30.75 36.80 10.68
C HIS A 355 29.93 35.59 10.22
N SER A 356 28.69 35.81 9.78
CA SER A 356 27.80 34.77 9.25
C SER A 356 28.33 34.18 7.94
N LEU A 357 28.87 35.02 7.04
CA LEU A 357 29.51 34.57 5.79
C LEU A 357 30.81 33.78 6.03
N ASN A 358 31.62 34.19 7.01
CA ASN A 358 32.83 33.44 7.37
C ASN A 358 32.52 32.10 8.03
N ALA A 359 31.46 32.02 8.84
CA ALA A 359 30.95 30.76 9.37
C ALA A 359 30.48 29.82 8.25
N PHE A 360 29.82 30.38 7.21
CA PHE A 360 29.38 29.61 6.04
C PHE A 360 30.57 29.12 5.18
N LYS A 361 31.59 29.96 4.96
CA LYS A 361 32.84 29.56 4.28
C LYS A 361 33.56 28.42 5.01
N LEU A 362 33.61 28.44 6.35
CA LEU A 362 34.25 27.36 7.12
C LEU A 362 33.52 26.02 6.97
N LEU A 363 32.20 26.04 6.79
CA LEU A 363 31.41 24.82 6.54
C LEU A 363 31.62 24.24 5.13
N THR A 364 31.96 25.08 4.14
CA THR A 364 32.20 24.61 2.76
C THR A 364 33.62 24.11 2.51
N TYR A 365 34.62 24.57 3.29
CA TYR A 365 35.99 24.05 3.21
C TYR A 365 36.22 22.73 3.97
N SER A 366 35.35 22.39 4.93
CA SER A 366 35.51 21.17 5.74
C SER A 366 35.19 19.86 4.98
N THR A 367 34.71 19.91 3.73
CA THR A 367 34.35 18.72 2.94
C THR A 367 35.33 18.40 1.81
N SER A 368 36.35 19.23 1.55
CA SER A 368 37.31 19.01 0.46
C SER A 368 38.67 18.44 0.89
N ASP A 369 39.07 18.52 2.16
CA ASP A 369 40.41 18.08 2.60
C ASP A 369 40.35 17.04 3.73
N ALA A 370 40.09 15.78 3.35
CA ALA A 370 40.42 14.63 4.18
C ALA A 370 41.17 13.58 3.34
N SER A 371 42.35 13.95 2.83
CA SER A 371 43.33 12.99 2.32
C SER A 371 44.75 13.54 2.44
N CYS A 372 45.45 13.16 3.53
CA CYS A 372 46.92 13.08 3.67
C CYS A 372 47.33 13.18 5.14
N MET A 373 47.61 12.05 5.80
CA MET A 373 48.63 11.94 6.86
C MET A 373 49.03 10.46 6.93
N SER A 374 50.30 10.17 6.69
CA SER A 374 50.88 8.82 6.67
C SER A 374 51.78 8.59 7.89
N ALA A 375 51.57 7.41 8.49
CA ALA A 375 52.52 6.48 9.12
C ALA A 375 53.40 6.89 10.32
N ALA A 376 53.26 6.11 11.40
CA ALA A 376 54.38 5.40 12.04
C ALA A 376 53.91 4.15 12.80
N ALA A 377 54.50 2.99 12.44
CA ALA A 377 54.87 1.78 13.22
C ALA A 377 53.83 1.16 14.22
N ILE A 378 53.64 -0.16 14.36
CA ILE A 378 54.55 -1.30 14.48
C ILE A 378 53.74 -2.57 14.12
N ALA A 379 54.34 -3.52 13.39
CA ALA A 379 53.83 -4.88 13.24
C ALA A 379 54.70 -5.87 14.05
N PRO A 380 54.17 -7.05 14.40
CA PRO A 380 54.98 -8.25 14.22
C PRO A 380 54.28 -9.34 13.39
N HIS A 381 55.14 -10.00 12.63
CA HIS A 381 54.92 -11.13 11.72
C HIS A 381 54.23 -12.35 12.33
N VAL A 382 53.35 -12.99 11.54
CA VAL A 382 53.13 -14.45 11.52
C VAL A 382 52.78 -14.88 10.08
N PRO A 383 53.32 -15.99 9.53
CA PRO A 383 53.31 -16.28 8.10
C PRO A 383 52.07 -17.06 7.62
N TYR A 384 51.66 -16.79 6.38
CA TYR A 384 50.65 -17.55 5.63
C TYR A 384 51.33 -18.63 4.76
N THR A 385 50.79 -19.85 4.80
CA THR A 385 51.01 -20.92 3.81
C THR A 385 49.92 -20.90 2.73
N PRO A 386 50.20 -21.30 1.47
CA PRO A 386 49.27 -21.16 0.35
C PRO A 386 48.43 -22.43 0.14
N TYR A 387 47.15 -22.26 -0.17
CA TYR A 387 46.32 -23.32 -0.78
C TYR A 387 45.50 -22.75 -1.93
N HIS A 388 45.70 -23.32 -3.12
CA HIS A 388 44.89 -23.11 -4.32
C HIS A 388 43.62 -23.99 -4.30
N PRO A 389 42.57 -23.63 -5.05
CA PRO A 389 41.23 -24.21 -4.95
C PRO A 389 40.95 -25.27 -6.03
N PRO A 390 39.85 -26.05 -5.90
CA PRO A 390 39.17 -26.58 -7.06
C PRO A 390 37.83 -25.87 -7.30
N THR A 391 37.71 -25.43 -8.55
CA THR A 391 36.51 -25.15 -9.33
C THR A 391 35.36 -26.12 -9.12
N GLN A 392 34.12 -25.61 -9.08
CA GLN A 392 32.97 -26.28 -9.69
C GLN A 392 31.88 -25.27 -10.07
N SER A 393 31.45 -25.40 -11.32
CA SER A 393 30.49 -24.61 -12.07
C SER A 393 29.08 -25.21 -12.00
N ALA A 394 28.05 -24.38 -11.90
CA ALA A 394 26.70 -24.71 -12.41
C ALA A 394 25.90 -23.42 -12.72
N PRO A 395 24.97 -23.45 -13.70
CA PRO A 395 24.53 -22.26 -14.44
C PRO A 395 23.17 -21.71 -13.95
N THR A 396 22.89 -20.45 -14.26
CA THR A 396 21.54 -19.86 -14.14
C THR A 396 21.21 -19.12 -15.44
N PRO A 397 19.99 -19.29 -16.00
CA PRO A 397 19.66 -18.80 -17.35
C PRO A 397 19.19 -17.34 -17.31
N HIS A 398 19.63 -16.54 -18.28
CA HIS A 398 19.10 -15.20 -18.53
C HIS A 398 18.35 -15.15 -19.86
N TYR A 399 17.08 -14.72 -19.78
CA TYR A 399 16.19 -14.42 -20.89
C TYR A 399 16.66 -13.17 -21.64
N GLN A 400 16.78 -13.26 -22.97
CA GLN A 400 16.94 -12.13 -23.88
C GLN A 400 15.58 -11.47 -24.15
N LEU A 401 15.49 -10.16 -23.94
CA LEU A 401 14.46 -9.29 -24.52
C LEU A 401 15.00 -8.74 -25.84
N GLY A 402 14.43 -9.18 -26.96
CA GLY A 402 14.69 -8.63 -28.28
C GLY A 402 13.98 -7.30 -28.47
N GLY A 403 14.75 -6.23 -28.68
CA GLY A 403 14.26 -4.95 -29.19
C GLY A 403 14.18 -4.99 -30.71
N ILE A 404 12.98 -4.75 -31.25
CA ILE A 404 12.73 -4.60 -32.69
C ILE A 404 12.92 -3.11 -33.02
N ALA A 405 13.87 -2.82 -33.91
CA ALA A 405 14.05 -1.49 -34.49
C ALA A 405 13.02 -1.27 -35.62
N PHE A 406 12.34 -0.14 -35.60
CA PHE A 406 11.50 0.35 -36.69
C PHE A 406 12.37 1.09 -37.71
N THR A 407 12.37 0.64 -38.96
CA THR A 407 12.86 1.41 -40.10
C THR A 407 11.67 2.00 -40.85
N SER A 408 11.68 3.31 -41.08
CA SER A 408 10.75 4.01 -41.95
C SER A 408 11.23 3.86 -43.40
N ASP A 409 10.37 3.43 -44.31
CA ASP A 409 10.61 3.60 -45.75
C ASP A 409 9.40 4.21 -46.43
N GLN A 410 9.72 5.20 -47.26
CA GLN A 410 8.81 5.97 -48.12
C GLN A 410 8.42 5.15 -49.34
N HIS A 411 7.15 5.27 -49.74
CA HIS A 411 6.61 4.67 -50.94
C HIS A 411 6.98 5.46 -52.21
N SER A 412 7.39 4.74 -53.25
CA SER A 412 7.20 5.15 -54.65
C SER A 412 6.97 3.94 -55.55
N ILE A 413 6.25 4.19 -56.64
CA ILE A 413 5.30 3.29 -57.31
C ILE A 413 5.90 2.62 -58.57
N ALA A 414 5.77 1.29 -58.63
CA ALA A 414 5.50 0.42 -59.80
C ALA A 414 6.58 0.24 -60.93
N PRO A 415 6.36 -0.67 -61.90
CA PRO A 415 6.25 -2.14 -61.73
C PRO A 415 7.07 -2.93 -62.78
N GLN A 416 7.36 -4.23 -62.53
CA GLN A 416 7.11 -5.37 -63.45
C GLN A 416 8.03 -6.60 -63.26
N GLN A 417 7.35 -7.77 -63.29
CA GLN A 417 7.71 -9.05 -63.93
C GLN A 417 8.68 -10.09 -63.30
N HIS A 418 8.07 -11.24 -62.99
CA HIS A 418 8.39 -12.64 -63.28
C HIS A 418 9.64 -13.40 -62.76
N SER A 419 9.32 -14.60 -62.24
CA SER A 419 10.03 -15.91 -62.26
C SER A 419 11.03 -16.21 -61.12
N VAL A 420 10.78 -17.22 -60.25
CA VAL A 420 10.93 -18.71 -60.31
C VAL A 420 12.33 -19.20 -59.87
N SER A 421 12.33 -20.26 -59.04
CA SER A 421 13.42 -21.18 -58.61
C SER A 421 14.23 -20.78 -57.37
N GLN A 422 14.15 -21.50 -56.23
CA GLN A 422 14.64 -22.86 -55.88
C GLN A 422 16.09 -22.87 -55.35
N THR A 423 16.21 -23.32 -54.08
CA THR A 423 17.29 -24.10 -53.43
C THR A 423 18.77 -23.76 -53.66
N LEU A 424 19.53 -23.56 -52.58
CA LEU A 424 20.51 -24.53 -52.04
C LEU A 424 21.35 -23.91 -50.89
N TRP A 425 21.60 -24.70 -49.84
CA TRP A 425 22.69 -24.59 -48.85
C TRP A 425 24.07 -24.89 -49.52
N PRO A 426 25.25 -24.88 -48.84
CA PRO A 426 25.84 -24.12 -47.71
C PRO A 426 27.22 -23.52 -48.20
N PRO A 427 28.37 -23.35 -47.47
CA PRO A 427 28.73 -23.69 -46.09
C PRO A 427 29.61 -22.69 -45.30
N ALA A 428 29.93 -23.15 -44.09
CA ALA A 428 30.74 -22.60 -43.02
C ALA A 428 32.17 -22.22 -43.40
N SER A 429 32.66 -21.14 -42.77
CA SER A 429 34.05 -20.85 -42.34
C SER A 429 34.06 -19.37 -41.91
N THR A 430 34.85 -18.82 -41.00
CA THR A 430 36.00 -19.26 -40.21
C THR A 430 36.07 -18.33 -38.99
N ASN A 431 36.63 -18.84 -37.90
CA ASN A 431 37.16 -18.08 -36.77
C ASN A 431 38.00 -16.87 -37.22
N GLN A 432 37.75 -15.70 -36.64
CA GLN A 432 38.77 -14.69 -36.35
C GLN A 432 38.25 -13.72 -35.27
N GLN A 433 38.87 -13.80 -34.09
CA GLN A 433 38.78 -12.78 -33.06
C GLN A 433 39.56 -11.53 -33.48
N PRO A 434 39.19 -10.35 -32.97
CA PRO A 434 40.20 -9.39 -32.56
C PRO A 434 40.01 -8.86 -31.14
N ALA A 435 41.14 -8.91 -30.42
CA ALA A 435 41.68 -7.90 -29.51
C ALA A 435 40.75 -7.20 -28.50
N TYR A 436 40.92 -7.62 -27.24
CA TYR A 436 40.53 -6.89 -26.04
C TYR A 436 41.28 -5.55 -25.91
N TYR A 437 40.55 -4.48 -25.63
CA TYR A 437 41.06 -3.34 -24.86
C TYR A 437 40.54 -3.44 -23.41
N HIS A 438 41.49 -3.49 -22.48
CA HIS A 438 41.24 -3.36 -21.04
C HIS A 438 40.93 -1.92 -20.67
N ASN A 439 39.93 -1.72 -19.81
CA ASN A 439 39.91 -0.59 -18.89
C ASN A 439 39.33 -1.06 -17.53
N PRO A 440 40.02 -0.83 -16.39
CA PRO A 440 39.66 -1.42 -15.11
C PRO A 440 38.84 -0.48 -14.24
N GLY A 441 37.98 -1.09 -13.40
CA GLY A 441 37.75 -0.61 -12.04
C GLY A 441 36.40 0.02 -11.77
N PHE A 442 35.49 -0.74 -11.17
CA PHE A 442 34.67 -0.32 -10.03
C PHE A 442 34.06 -1.59 -9.38
N ARG A 443 34.49 -1.92 -8.15
CA ARG A 443 33.88 -2.99 -7.32
C ARG A 443 32.93 -2.37 -6.31
N PRO A 444 31.70 -2.89 -6.14
CA PRO A 444 30.86 -2.58 -4.98
C PRO A 444 31.24 -3.46 -3.76
N PRO A 445 30.91 -3.02 -2.52
CA PRO A 445 31.32 -3.68 -1.29
C PRO A 445 30.52 -4.95 -0.96
N ARG A 446 31.19 -5.85 -0.24
CA ARG A 446 30.73 -7.19 0.19
C ARG A 446 29.48 -7.16 1.07
N SER A 447 28.55 -8.05 0.76
CA SER A 447 27.44 -8.48 1.61
C SER A 447 27.93 -9.25 2.84
N THR A 448 27.45 -8.86 4.02
CA THR A 448 27.56 -9.62 5.28
C THR A 448 26.70 -10.90 5.25
N PRO A 449 27.13 -12.00 5.89
CA PRO A 449 26.38 -13.25 5.93
C PRO A 449 25.17 -13.18 6.89
N PRO A 450 24.14 -14.02 6.68
CA PRO A 450 22.93 -14.02 7.50
C PRO A 450 23.17 -14.58 8.90
N VAL A 451 22.60 -13.90 9.90
CA VAL A 451 22.58 -14.31 11.31
C VAL A 451 21.68 -15.54 11.46
N ARG A 452 22.27 -16.66 11.89
CA ARG A 452 21.58 -17.91 12.23
C ARG A 452 20.99 -17.77 13.64
N PHE A 453 19.68 -17.65 13.75
CA PHE A 453 18.97 -17.69 15.04
C PHE A 453 19.09 -19.08 15.66
N GLN A 454 19.57 -19.16 16.90
CA GLN A 454 19.44 -20.35 17.74
C GLN A 454 18.16 -20.24 18.58
N PRO A 455 17.43 -21.34 18.82
CA PRO A 455 16.28 -21.33 19.72
C PRO A 455 16.73 -21.11 21.16
N ILE A 456 16.06 -20.19 21.86
CA ILE A 456 16.25 -19.94 23.29
C ILE A 456 15.65 -21.14 24.06
N ILE A 457 16.51 -21.89 24.74
CA ILE A 457 16.10 -22.91 25.71
C ILE A 457 15.55 -22.17 26.94
N ARG A 458 14.23 -22.27 27.18
CA ARG A 458 13.59 -21.80 28.43
C ARG A 458 13.67 -22.88 29.51
N PRO A 459 13.86 -22.52 30.79
CA PRO A 459 13.80 -23.46 31.90
C PRO A 459 12.37 -24.01 32.11
N PRO A 460 12.22 -25.24 32.64
CA PRO A 460 10.93 -25.92 32.77
C PRO A 460 10.05 -25.19 33.80
N SER A 461 8.93 -24.67 33.31
CA SER A 461 7.85 -24.17 34.15
C SER A 461 7.04 -25.36 34.66
N THR A 462 6.87 -25.46 35.97
CA THR A 462 5.99 -26.42 36.64
C THR A 462 4.55 -26.22 36.17
N SER A 463 4.11 -27.10 35.26
CA SER A 463 2.76 -27.14 34.69
C SER A 463 1.79 -27.79 35.69
N SER A 464 0.86 -27.00 36.21
CA SER A 464 -0.47 -27.50 36.55
C SER A 464 -1.16 -27.93 35.25
N ALA A 465 -1.74 -29.12 35.26
CA ALA A 465 -2.39 -29.71 34.09
C ALA A 465 -3.61 -28.87 33.67
N PRO A 466 -3.74 -28.48 32.38
CA PRO A 466 -4.96 -27.84 31.89
C PRO A 466 -6.11 -28.86 31.86
N PRO A 467 -7.36 -28.40 32.06
CA PRO A 467 -8.53 -29.26 31.91
C PRO A 467 -8.59 -29.84 30.50
N ASN A 468 -8.92 -31.13 30.40
CA ASN A 468 -9.01 -31.87 29.14
C ASN A 468 -9.79 -31.06 28.10
N PRO A 469 -9.19 -30.76 26.92
CA PRO A 469 -9.93 -30.13 25.83
C PRO A 469 -11.08 -31.05 25.44
N LEU A 470 -12.27 -30.45 25.29
CA LEU A 470 -13.45 -31.14 24.80
C LEU A 470 -13.08 -31.90 23.50
N PRO A 471 -13.46 -33.18 23.37
CA PRO A 471 -13.14 -33.95 22.18
C PRO A 471 -13.73 -33.25 20.96
N MET A 472 -12.86 -32.78 20.07
CA MET A 472 -13.28 -32.29 18.76
C MET A 472 -14.04 -33.41 18.06
N PRO A 473 -15.18 -33.12 17.38
CA PRO A 473 -15.91 -34.14 16.65
C PRO A 473 -14.96 -34.76 15.62
N SER A 474 -14.62 -36.03 15.83
CA SER A 474 -13.67 -36.83 15.05
C SER A 474 -14.22 -37.25 13.69
N GLY A 475 -15.22 -36.52 13.18
CA GLY A 475 -15.76 -36.71 11.84
C GLY A 475 -14.76 -36.21 10.78
N PRO A 476 -14.56 -36.94 9.67
CA PRO A 476 -13.75 -36.46 8.56
C PRO A 476 -14.30 -35.12 8.07
N ARG A 477 -13.48 -34.06 8.09
CA ARG A 477 -13.86 -32.77 7.51
C ARG A 477 -13.98 -32.92 6.00
N CYS A 478 -15.19 -33.13 5.51
CA CYS A 478 -15.48 -33.24 4.08
C CYS A 478 -15.48 -31.84 3.44
N CYS A 479 -14.42 -31.52 2.69
CA CYS A 479 -14.33 -30.30 1.90
C CYS A 479 -14.46 -30.60 0.40
N VAL A 480 -15.22 -29.78 -0.34
CA VAL A 480 -15.46 -29.98 -1.78
C VAL A 480 -14.10 -29.94 -2.52
N PRO A 481 -13.62 -31.06 -3.09
CA PRO A 481 -12.20 -31.16 -3.49
C PRO A 481 -11.83 -30.24 -4.64
N LYS A 482 -10.85 -29.34 -4.52
CA LYS A 482 -10.51 -28.38 -5.60
C LYS A 482 -10.20 -29.09 -6.93
N ILE A 483 -10.78 -28.61 -8.04
CA ILE A 483 -10.48 -29.09 -9.39
C ILE A 483 -9.49 -28.09 -10.03
N PRO A 484 -8.31 -28.53 -10.49
CA PRO A 484 -7.32 -27.62 -11.05
C PRO A 484 -7.85 -27.02 -12.37
N ARG A 485 -7.51 -25.76 -12.64
CA ARG A 485 -7.93 -25.08 -13.89
C ARG A 485 -7.34 -25.75 -15.14
N SER A 486 -6.17 -26.38 -15.00
CA SER A 486 -5.53 -27.17 -16.04
C SER A 486 -6.27 -28.46 -16.38
N ALA A 487 -7.27 -28.88 -15.59
CA ALA A 487 -8.06 -30.06 -15.92
C ALA A 487 -8.80 -29.94 -17.26
N GLY A 488 -9.15 -28.71 -17.69
CA GLY A 488 -9.78 -28.46 -18.98
C GLY A 488 -10.96 -29.39 -19.24
N PRO A 489 -10.99 -30.12 -20.37
CA PRO A 489 -12.03 -31.11 -20.70
C PRO A 489 -12.16 -32.24 -19.66
N ASN A 490 -11.08 -32.60 -18.94
CA ASN A 490 -11.10 -33.67 -17.94
C ASN A 490 -11.79 -33.27 -16.63
N ALA A 491 -12.15 -31.99 -16.46
CA ALA A 491 -12.87 -31.53 -15.27
C ALA A 491 -14.18 -32.30 -15.04
N VAL A 492 -14.92 -32.64 -16.11
CA VAL A 492 -16.17 -33.41 -16.02
C VAL A 492 -15.91 -34.81 -15.44
N LYS A 493 -14.86 -35.49 -15.92
CA LYS A 493 -14.48 -36.82 -15.42
C LYS A 493 -14.12 -36.79 -13.94
N ILE A 494 -13.39 -35.76 -13.50
CA ILE A 494 -13.07 -35.57 -12.08
C ILE A 494 -14.34 -35.34 -11.25
N ILE A 495 -15.28 -34.52 -11.74
CA ILE A 495 -16.57 -34.27 -11.07
C ILE A 495 -17.34 -35.58 -10.91
N LEU A 496 -17.46 -36.37 -11.97
CA LEU A 496 -18.17 -37.65 -11.94
C LEU A 496 -17.50 -38.63 -10.97
N LYS A 497 -16.17 -38.70 -10.99
CA LYS A 497 -15.42 -39.57 -10.07
C LYS A 497 -15.57 -39.13 -8.61
N ASP A 498 -15.51 -37.83 -8.31
CA ASP A 498 -15.76 -37.27 -6.98
C ASP A 498 -17.24 -37.47 -6.56
N TRP A 499 -18.18 -37.47 -7.52
CA TRP A 499 -19.62 -37.62 -7.27
C TRP A 499 -20.02 -39.05 -6.91
N GLU A 500 -19.41 -40.04 -7.56
CA GLU A 500 -19.88 -41.43 -7.52
C GLU A 500 -18.98 -42.38 -6.74
N THR A 501 -17.67 -42.13 -6.75
CA THR A 501 -16.67 -43.08 -6.24
C THR A 501 -15.98 -42.51 -5.01
N PRO A 502 -15.92 -43.26 -3.89
CA PRO A 502 -15.12 -42.84 -2.74
C PRO A 502 -13.64 -42.78 -3.14
N GLN A 503 -12.99 -41.66 -2.86
CA GLN A 503 -11.57 -41.43 -3.10
C GLN A 503 -10.88 -41.12 -1.77
N PRO A 504 -10.25 -42.10 -1.10
CA PRO A 504 -9.70 -41.95 0.24
C PRO A 504 -8.80 -40.72 0.44
N GLY A 505 -8.00 -40.35 -0.56
CA GLY A 505 -7.11 -39.19 -0.51
C GLY A 505 -7.70 -37.86 -0.98
N ARG A 506 -8.96 -37.82 -1.45
CA ARG A 506 -9.56 -36.63 -2.08
C ARG A 506 -10.99 -36.37 -1.64
N CYS A 507 -11.84 -37.39 -1.74
CA CYS A 507 -13.27 -37.35 -1.47
C CYS A 507 -13.69 -38.69 -0.85
N PRO A 508 -13.38 -38.95 0.44
CA PRO A 508 -13.51 -40.30 1.04
C PRO A 508 -14.94 -40.83 1.02
N VAL A 509 -15.93 -39.94 1.03
CA VAL A 509 -17.35 -40.24 0.80
C VAL A 509 -17.75 -39.65 -0.56
N PRO A 510 -18.46 -40.37 -1.44
CA PRO A 510 -18.94 -39.82 -2.71
C PRO A 510 -19.80 -38.59 -2.48
N MET A 511 -19.65 -37.54 -3.31
CA MET A 511 -20.38 -36.28 -3.07
C MET A 511 -21.90 -36.44 -3.07
N LYS A 512 -22.46 -37.41 -3.80
CA LYS A 512 -23.91 -37.67 -3.80
C LYS A 512 -24.45 -38.10 -2.43
N ASP A 513 -23.59 -38.68 -1.59
CA ASP A 513 -23.91 -39.23 -0.27
C ASP A 513 -23.55 -38.26 0.87
N TRP A 514 -23.19 -37.01 0.55
CA TRP A 514 -22.82 -36.01 1.54
C TRP A 514 -24.04 -35.47 2.30
N ASP A 515 -23.89 -35.38 3.62
CA ASP A 515 -24.84 -34.66 4.45
C ASP A 515 -24.84 -33.17 4.09
N LYS A 516 -26.03 -32.57 4.13
CA LYS A 516 -26.24 -31.15 3.79
C LYS A 516 -25.42 -30.20 4.68
N SER A 517 -25.27 -30.53 5.96
CA SER A 517 -24.48 -29.75 6.93
C SER A 517 -23.01 -29.60 6.50
N TRP A 518 -22.44 -30.57 5.79
CA TRP A 518 -21.01 -30.57 5.43
C TRP A 518 -20.61 -29.45 4.48
N TYR A 519 -21.51 -29.05 3.57
CA TYR A 519 -21.21 -28.04 2.54
C TYR A 519 -21.94 -26.71 2.72
N GLU A 520 -22.95 -26.62 3.57
CA GLU A 520 -23.68 -25.37 3.83
C GLU A 520 -22.86 -24.36 4.66
N GLU A 521 -22.10 -24.82 5.64
CA GLU A 521 -21.43 -23.94 6.60
C GLU A 521 -20.14 -23.29 6.05
N ASN A 522 -19.53 -23.87 5.01
CA ASN A 522 -18.15 -23.58 4.64
C ASN A 522 -17.93 -22.73 3.37
N ASN A 523 -18.93 -21.94 2.92
CA ASN A 523 -18.91 -21.28 1.60
C ASN A 523 -18.74 -22.24 0.40
N GLN A 524 -18.92 -23.54 0.62
CA GLN A 524 -18.71 -24.58 -0.40
C GLN A 524 -20.01 -24.98 -1.11
N ALA A 525 -21.16 -24.54 -0.61
CA ALA A 525 -22.48 -24.82 -1.18
C ALA A 525 -22.58 -24.51 -2.69
N SER A 526 -21.96 -23.42 -3.14
CA SER A 526 -21.93 -23.09 -4.57
C SER A 526 -21.11 -24.08 -5.40
N ALA A 527 -19.96 -24.51 -4.90
CA ALA A 527 -19.10 -25.48 -5.58
C ALA A 527 -19.77 -26.87 -5.62
N TYR A 528 -20.38 -27.29 -4.51
CA TYR A 528 -21.19 -28.51 -4.43
C TYR A 528 -22.35 -28.48 -5.43
N HIS A 529 -23.11 -27.38 -5.45
CA HIS A 529 -24.26 -27.21 -6.35
C HIS A 529 -23.87 -27.31 -7.82
N ILE A 530 -22.77 -26.66 -8.22
CA ILE A 530 -22.28 -26.73 -9.60
C ILE A 530 -21.96 -28.19 -9.98
N ARG A 531 -21.27 -28.93 -9.12
CA ARG A 531 -20.91 -30.34 -9.38
C ARG A 531 -22.12 -31.24 -9.44
N ARG A 532 -23.08 -31.05 -8.52
CA ARG A 532 -24.35 -31.77 -8.54
C ARG A 532 -25.08 -31.58 -9.85
N VAL A 533 -25.21 -30.34 -10.33
CA VAL A 533 -25.92 -30.04 -11.58
C VAL A 533 -25.22 -30.72 -12.77
N ILE A 534 -23.89 -30.64 -12.86
CA ILE A 534 -23.14 -31.28 -13.94
C ILE A 534 -23.27 -32.81 -13.86
N ALA A 535 -23.08 -33.41 -12.68
CA ALA A 535 -23.12 -34.86 -12.50
C ALA A 535 -24.52 -35.43 -12.77
N THR A 536 -25.56 -34.82 -12.21
CA THR A 536 -26.96 -35.25 -12.44
C THR A 536 -27.37 -35.08 -13.90
N GLU A 537 -26.93 -34.02 -14.59
CA GLU A 537 -27.18 -33.90 -16.03
C GLU A 537 -26.57 -35.07 -16.80
N TYR A 538 -25.29 -35.36 -16.56
CA TYR A 538 -24.61 -36.47 -17.23
C TYR A 538 -25.23 -37.84 -16.93
N ILE A 539 -25.53 -38.11 -15.66
CA ILE A 539 -26.02 -39.41 -15.20
C ILE A 539 -27.50 -39.60 -15.57
N ASP A 540 -28.35 -38.64 -15.23
CA ASP A 540 -29.80 -38.82 -15.28
C ASP A 540 -30.35 -38.56 -16.68
N ARG A 541 -29.87 -37.51 -17.37
CA ARG A 541 -30.36 -37.11 -18.70
C ARG A 541 -29.68 -37.90 -19.81
N PHE A 542 -28.36 -37.97 -19.80
CA PHE A 542 -27.58 -38.61 -20.86
C PHE A 542 -27.29 -40.08 -20.59
N LYS A 543 -27.76 -40.64 -19.46
CA LYS A 543 -27.56 -42.06 -19.11
C LYS A 543 -26.09 -42.49 -19.18
N ARG A 544 -25.18 -41.57 -18.82
CA ARG A 544 -23.72 -41.74 -18.91
C ARG A 544 -23.16 -41.90 -20.34
N ASN A 545 -23.91 -41.49 -21.36
CA ASN A 545 -23.41 -41.43 -22.73
C ASN A 545 -22.53 -40.19 -22.92
N GLU A 546 -21.21 -40.40 -22.89
CA GLU A 546 -20.21 -39.32 -22.99
C GLU A 546 -20.27 -38.59 -24.34
N GLU A 547 -20.57 -39.29 -25.42
CA GLU A 547 -20.61 -38.72 -26.77
C GLU A 547 -21.79 -37.77 -26.94
N GLU A 548 -22.99 -38.21 -26.54
CA GLU A 548 -24.19 -37.36 -26.58
C GLU A 548 -24.06 -36.16 -25.64
N PHE A 549 -23.49 -36.35 -24.44
CA PHE A 549 -23.26 -35.24 -23.51
C PHE A 549 -22.31 -34.20 -24.09
N ARG A 550 -21.21 -34.62 -24.71
CA ARG A 550 -20.25 -33.71 -25.34
C ARG A 550 -20.83 -33.00 -26.56
N LYS A 551 -21.70 -33.68 -27.32
CA LYS A 551 -22.42 -33.11 -28.46
C LYS A 551 -23.43 -32.06 -28.03
N ALA A 552 -24.17 -32.31 -26.95
CA ALA A 552 -25.14 -31.37 -26.40
C ALA A 552 -24.48 -30.17 -25.71
N TYR A 553 -23.31 -30.36 -25.09
CA TYR A 553 -22.60 -29.34 -24.33
C TYR A 553 -21.14 -29.17 -24.79
N PRO A 554 -20.89 -28.53 -25.95
CA PRO A 554 -19.54 -28.29 -26.46
C PRO A 554 -18.69 -27.41 -25.51
N ASP A 555 -19.33 -26.62 -24.64
CA ASP A 555 -18.68 -25.79 -23.62
C ASP A 555 -17.91 -26.59 -22.55
N HIS A 556 -18.04 -27.92 -22.49
CA HIS A 556 -17.25 -28.75 -21.58
C HIS A 556 -15.73 -28.56 -21.76
N THR A 557 -15.29 -28.17 -22.96
CA THR A 557 -13.88 -27.86 -23.28
C THR A 557 -13.38 -26.56 -22.64
N ARG A 558 -14.28 -25.63 -22.32
CA ARG A 558 -13.97 -24.29 -21.78
C ARG A 558 -13.92 -24.28 -20.24
N GLY A 559 -14.14 -25.44 -19.62
CA GLY A 559 -14.10 -25.65 -18.18
C GLY A 559 -15.49 -25.71 -17.52
N MET A 560 -15.48 -25.88 -16.20
CA MET A 560 -16.69 -26.19 -15.40
C MET A 560 -17.73 -25.05 -15.38
N THR A 561 -17.30 -23.79 -15.32
CA THR A 561 -18.26 -22.65 -15.20
C THR A 561 -19.04 -22.40 -16.49
N PRO A 562 -18.41 -22.36 -17.69
CA PRO A 562 -19.15 -22.32 -18.96
C PRO A 562 -20.11 -23.51 -19.11
N LEU A 563 -19.64 -24.73 -18.84
CA LEU A 563 -20.47 -25.93 -18.90
C LEU A 563 -21.70 -25.84 -17.99
N PHE A 564 -21.51 -25.44 -16.72
CA PHE A 564 -22.62 -25.26 -15.79
C PHE A 564 -23.66 -24.26 -16.29
N LYS A 565 -23.22 -23.14 -16.88
CA LYS A 565 -24.16 -22.15 -17.45
C LYS A 565 -24.96 -22.72 -18.61
N ALA A 566 -24.29 -23.42 -19.54
CA ALA A 566 -24.95 -24.06 -20.66
C ALA A 566 -25.99 -25.10 -20.21
N ILE A 567 -25.68 -25.91 -19.19
CA ILE A 567 -26.63 -26.86 -18.61
C ILE A 567 -27.82 -26.15 -17.95
N VAL A 568 -27.59 -25.07 -17.20
CA VAL A 568 -28.67 -24.31 -16.56
C VAL A 568 -29.59 -23.66 -17.61
N GLU A 569 -29.02 -23.08 -18.67
CA GLU A 569 -29.78 -22.51 -19.80
C GLU A 569 -30.60 -23.58 -20.53
N ALA A 570 -30.02 -24.76 -20.75
CA ALA A 570 -30.72 -25.88 -21.36
C ALA A 570 -31.85 -26.42 -20.46
N ARG A 571 -31.63 -26.52 -19.14
CA ARG A 571 -32.69 -26.88 -18.17
C ARG A 571 -33.81 -25.84 -18.12
N GLN A 572 -33.49 -24.56 -18.23
CA GLN A 572 -34.48 -23.48 -18.30
C GLN A 572 -35.31 -23.57 -19.59
N SER A 573 -34.67 -23.85 -20.71
CA SER A 573 -35.36 -24.00 -22.01
C SER A 573 -36.29 -25.23 -22.07
N ARG A 574 -36.11 -26.18 -21.16
CA ARG A 574 -36.95 -27.37 -20.99
C ARG A 574 -37.95 -27.26 -19.83
N ASP A 575 -38.06 -26.09 -19.20
CA ASP A 575 -38.85 -25.84 -17.99
C ASP A 575 -38.50 -26.73 -16.78
N GLU A 576 -37.33 -27.38 -16.78
CA GLU A 576 -36.83 -28.21 -15.68
C GLU A 576 -36.24 -27.35 -14.54
N ALA A 577 -35.85 -26.11 -14.84
CA ALA A 577 -35.31 -25.17 -13.88
C ALA A 577 -36.01 -23.82 -13.98
N LYS A 578 -36.66 -23.39 -12.90
CA LYS A 578 -37.23 -22.04 -12.81
C LYS A 578 -36.10 -21.02 -12.87
N THR A 579 -36.17 -20.07 -13.79
CA THR A 579 -35.37 -18.85 -13.70
C THR A 579 -35.64 -18.22 -12.35
N ARG A 580 -34.61 -18.07 -11.52
CA ARG A 580 -34.72 -17.30 -10.29
C ARG A 580 -35.21 -15.92 -10.70
N ALA A 581 -36.48 -15.62 -10.38
CA ALA A 581 -37.06 -14.32 -10.66
C ALA A 581 -36.05 -13.28 -10.20
N LYS A 582 -35.58 -12.44 -11.13
CA LYS A 582 -34.67 -11.35 -10.77
C LYS A 582 -35.42 -10.59 -9.71
N LYS A 583 -34.97 -10.69 -8.45
CA LYS A 583 -35.58 -9.99 -7.33
C LYS A 583 -35.51 -8.52 -7.74
N HIS A 584 -36.62 -7.97 -8.21
CA HIS A 584 -36.71 -6.57 -8.61
C HIS A 584 -36.25 -5.82 -7.37
N LYS A 585 -35.02 -5.33 -7.42
CA LYS A 585 -34.45 -4.54 -6.36
C LYS A 585 -35.30 -3.29 -6.44
N PHE A 586 -36.32 -3.19 -5.57
CA PHE A 586 -37.13 -2.00 -5.43
C PHE A 586 -36.13 -0.88 -5.15
N THR A 587 -35.76 -0.16 -6.20
CA THR A 587 -35.17 1.16 -6.08
C THR A 587 -36.29 1.98 -5.48
N THR A 588 -36.29 2.09 -4.15
CA THR A 588 -37.00 3.13 -3.43
C THR A 588 -36.43 4.45 -3.96
N GLY A 589 -37.02 4.93 -5.05
CA GLY A 589 -36.93 6.32 -5.43
C GLY A 589 -37.56 7.10 -4.30
N ALA A 590 -36.73 7.80 -3.54
CA ALA A 590 -37.19 8.88 -2.69
C ALA A 590 -37.80 9.93 -3.63
N GLY A 591 -39.12 9.83 -3.83
CA GLY A 591 -39.90 10.93 -4.35
C GLY A 591 -39.83 12.04 -3.31
N CYS A 592 -39.11 13.11 -3.63
CA CYS A 592 -39.28 14.37 -2.93
C CYS A 592 -40.72 14.80 -3.17
N GLY A 593 -41.51 14.81 -2.10
CA GLY A 593 -42.81 15.44 -2.11
C GLY A 593 -42.63 16.93 -2.34
N ASN A 594 -43.20 17.44 -3.43
CA ASN A 594 -43.55 18.84 -3.51
C ASN A 594 -44.69 19.07 -2.51
N ALA A 595 -44.42 19.91 -1.52
CA ALA A 595 -45.47 20.46 -0.67
C ALA A 595 -46.34 21.39 -1.52
N ASP A 596 -47.64 21.16 -1.42
CA ASP A 596 -48.70 21.98 -1.98
C ASP A 596 -48.84 23.25 -1.11
N PRO A 597 -48.63 24.47 -1.62
CA PRO A 597 -48.80 25.68 -0.84
C PRO A 597 -50.23 26.17 -1.00
N ASN A 598 -51.20 25.45 -0.42
CA ASN A 598 -52.54 25.95 -0.10
C ASN A 598 -53.32 24.87 0.67
N LEU A 599 -53.10 24.80 1.99
CA LEU A 599 -54.06 24.33 2.99
C LEU A 599 -53.59 24.67 4.40
#